data_AF-A0A257LEL8-F1
#
_entry.id   AF-A0A257LEL8-F1
#
_cell.length_a   1.000
_cell.length_b   1.000
_cell.length_c   1.000
_cell.angle_alpha   90.00
_cell.angle_beta   90.00
_cell.angle_gamma   90.00
#
_symmetry.space_group_name_H-M   'P 1'
#
loop_
_entity.id
_entity.type
_entity.pdbx_description
1 polymer ?
#
loop_
_entity_poly.entity_id
_entity_poly.type
_entity_poly.pdbx_seq_one_letter_code
_entity_poly.pdbx_strand_id
1 'polypeptide(L)'
;MALVGFAAAGRGGALVMVASNTLLQARVDDDKRGRVMSLFTMGQSLYPIGSLLIGALAEGAGPRVAILACGAVCLVTAGVFWRGSATERVEA
;
A
#
# COMPACT_ATOMS: atom_id res chain seq x y z
N MET A 1 13.44 14.64 -14.98
CA MET A 1 13.33 13.21 -14.59
C MET A 1 13.00 13.04 -13.11
N ALA A 2 13.76 13.62 -12.16
CA ALA A 2 13.46 13.49 -10.73
C ALA A 2 12.07 13.99 -10.32
N LEU A 3 11.62 15.15 -10.83
CA LEU A 3 10.28 15.70 -10.54
C LEU A 3 9.14 14.80 -11.02
N VAL A 4 9.31 14.12 -12.16
CA VAL A 4 8.32 13.19 -12.69
C VAL A 4 8.21 11.96 -11.80
N GLY A 5 9.34 11.45 -11.29
CA GLY A 5 9.37 10.35 -10.33
C GLY A 5 8.66 10.68 -9.02
N PHE A 6 8.95 11.85 -8.44
CA PHE A 6 8.27 12.31 -7.22
C PHE A 6 6.77 12.53 -7.43
N ALA A 7 6.38 13.13 -8.55
CA ALA A 7 4.98 13.37 -8.86
C ALA A 7 4.21 12.05 -9.09
N ALA A 8 4.83 11.06 -9.75
CA ALA A 8 4.25 9.75 -9.95
C ALA A 8 4.08 8.99 -8.63
N ALA A 9 5.11 8.96 -7.79
CA ALA A 9 5.06 8.32 -6.47
C ALA A 9 4.02 8.98 -5.55
N GLY A 10 3.97 10.32 -5.53
CA GLY A 10 3.00 11.08 -4.72
C GLY A 10 1.56 10.83 -5.14
N ARG A 11 1.27 10.85 -6.46
CA ARG A 11 -0.07 10.52 -6.98
C ARG A 11 -0.45 9.08 -6.68
N GLY A 12 0.47 8.12 -6.85
CA GLY A 12 0.22 6.71 -6.56
C GLY A 12 -0.16 6.48 -5.09
N GLY A 13 0.59 7.06 -4.16
CA GLY A 13 0.29 6.97 -2.72
C GLY A 13 -1.08 7.56 -2.37
N ALA A 14 -1.40 8.74 -2.92
CA ALA A 14 -2.70 9.36 -2.70
C ALA A 14 -3.86 8.51 -3.22
N LEU A 15 -3.72 7.92 -4.42
CA LEU A 15 -4.72 7.03 -5.00
C LEU A 15 -4.93 5.78 -4.15
N VAL A 16 -3.85 5.14 -3.67
CA VAL A 16 -3.96 3.96 -2.80
C VAL A 16 -4.68 4.32 -1.51
N MET A 17 -4.38 5.47 -0.92
CA MET A 17 -5.03 5.92 0.31
C MET A 17 -6.53 6.15 0.11
N VAL A 18 -6.92 6.89 -0.92
CA VAL A 18 -8.33 7.16 -1.24
C VAL A 18 -9.07 5.87 -1.59
N ALA A 19 -8.51 5.06 -2.50
CA ALA A 19 -9.12 3.81 -2.94
C ALA A 19 -9.32 2.82 -1.78
N SER A 20 -8.32 2.68 -0.89
CA SER A 20 -8.42 1.80 0.28
C SER A 20 -9.58 2.22 1.20
N ASN A 21 -9.69 3.52 1.50
CA ASN A 21 -10.78 4.05 2.31
C ASN A 21 -12.14 3.86 1.64
N THR A 22 -12.25 4.12 0.34
CA THR A 22 -13.51 3.95 -0.42
C THR A 22 -13.93 2.48 -0.53
N LEU A 23 -13.01 1.56 -0.82
CA LEU A 23 -13.28 0.12 -0.90
C LEU A 23 -13.75 -0.42 0.45
N LEU A 24 -13.08 -0.04 1.54
CA LEU A 24 -13.49 -0.45 2.90
C LEU A 24 -14.89 0.07 3.23
N GLN A 25 -15.16 1.34 2.91
CA GLN A 25 -16.44 1.98 3.16
C GLN A 25 -17.58 1.42 2.30
N ALA A 26 -17.30 0.92 1.10
CA ALA A 26 -18.30 0.34 0.19
C ALA A 26 -18.59 -1.14 0.47
N ARG A 27 -17.62 -1.89 1.05
CA ARG A 27 -17.75 -3.34 1.30
C ARG A 27 -18.21 -3.70 2.71
N VAL A 28 -18.14 -2.78 3.66
CA VAL A 28 -18.50 -3.03 5.06
C VAL A 28 -19.89 -2.49 5.37
N ASP A 29 -20.76 -3.36 5.90
CA ASP A 29 -22.06 -3.00 6.48
C ASP A 29 -21.94 -1.91 7.56
N ASP A 30 -22.88 -0.97 7.58
CA ASP A 30 -22.87 0.20 8.48
C ASP A 30 -22.67 -0.16 9.96
N ASP A 31 -23.23 -1.27 10.40
CA ASP A 31 -23.15 -1.75 11.79
C ASP A 31 -21.73 -2.17 12.22
N LYS A 32 -20.84 -2.46 11.26
CA LYS A 32 -19.45 -2.91 11.51
C LYS A 32 -18.39 -1.88 11.06
N ARG A 33 -18.77 -0.78 10.41
CA ARG A 33 -17.84 0.21 9.85
C ARG A 33 -16.86 0.75 10.88
N GLY A 34 -17.34 1.08 12.10
CA GLY A 34 -16.49 1.61 13.17
C GLY A 34 -15.39 0.63 13.63
N ARG A 35 -15.70 -0.68 13.69
CA ARG A 35 -14.74 -1.71 14.11
C ARG A 35 -13.72 -2.02 13.01
N VAL A 36 -14.17 -2.09 11.76
CA VAL A 36 -13.29 -2.36 10.62
C VAL A 36 -12.37 -1.17 10.33
N MET A 37 -12.86 0.07 10.41
CA MET A 37 -12.01 1.27 10.28
C MET A 37 -11.00 1.42 11.42
N SER A 38 -11.35 1.00 12.65
CA SER A 38 -10.40 0.99 13.79
C SER A 38 -9.25 0.01 13.54
N LEU A 39 -9.53 -1.22 13.10
CA LEU A 39 -8.49 -2.20 12.75
C LEU A 39 -7.63 -1.71 11.57
N PHE A 40 -8.24 -1.10 10.56
CA PHE A 40 -7.52 -0.50 9.43
C PHE A 40 -6.57 0.60 9.90
N THR A 41 -7.03 1.49 10.79
CA THR A 41 -6.21 2.57 11.35
C THR A 41 -5.08 2.04 12.23
N MET A 42 -5.32 1.00 13.03
CA MET A 42 -4.28 0.34 13.82
C MET A 42 -3.20 -0.27 12.93
N GLY A 43 -3.57 -0.86 11.80
CA GLY A 43 -2.62 -1.37 10.81
C GLY A 43 -1.76 -0.25 10.20
N GLN A 44 -2.35 0.91 9.92
CA GLN A 44 -1.61 2.08 9.43
C GLN A 44 -0.58 2.58 10.45
N SER A 45 -0.85 2.44 11.76
CA SER A 45 0.11 2.77 12.82
C SER A 45 1.37 1.89 12.81
N LEU A 46 1.37 0.78 12.07
CA LEU A 46 2.54 -0.09 11.90
C LEU A 46 3.50 0.41 10.81
N TYR A 47 3.13 1.45 10.05
CA TYR A 47 3.99 2.07 9.05
C TYR A 47 5.43 2.41 9.54
N PRO A 48 5.63 3.01 10.74
CA PRO A 48 6.97 3.24 11.29
C PRO A 48 7.83 1.96 11.40
N ILE A 49 7.24 0.81 11.69
CA ILE A 49 7.98 -0.46 11.76
C ILE A 49 8.54 -0.84 10.38
N GLY A 50 7.73 -0.67 9.33
CA GLY A 50 8.20 -0.87 7.95
C GLY A 50 9.33 0.09 7.60
N SER A 51 9.24 1.36 7.99
CA SER A 51 10.31 2.33 7.75
C SER A 51 11.61 2.00 8.49
N LEU A 52 11.55 1.46 9.71
CA LEU A 52 12.72 1.01 10.46
C LEU A 52 13.40 -0.20 9.79
N LEU A 53 12.61 -1.18 9.34
CA LEU A 53 13.12 -2.34 8.59
C LEU A 53 13.84 -1.92 7.32
N ILE A 54 13.26 -1.00 6.55
CA ILE A 54 13.86 -0.48 5.31
C ILE A 54 15.11 0.36 5.62
N GLY A 55 15.09 1.15 6.70
CA GLY A 55 16.24 1.93 7.16
C GLY A 55 17.42 1.04 7.57
N ALA A 56 17.16 0.00 8.36
CA ALA A 56 18.18 -0.98 8.76
C ALA A 56 18.76 -1.74 7.55
N LEU A 57 17.90 -2.10 6.58
CA LEU A 57 18.34 -2.67 5.30
C LEU A 57 19.19 -1.70 4.49
N ALA A 58 18.88 -0.41 4.50
CA ALA A 58 19.64 0.62 3.80
C ALA A 58 21.01 0.86 4.45
N GLU A 59 21.12 0.79 5.77
CA GLU A 59 22.40 0.89 6.48
C GLU A 59 23.29 -0.33 6.25
N GLY A 60 22.73 -1.54 6.28
CA GLY A 60 23.50 -2.78 6.13
C GLY A 60 23.91 -3.12 4.68
N ALA A 61 22.97 -3.02 3.74
CA ALA A 61 23.17 -3.43 2.33
C ALA A 61 23.32 -2.25 1.36
N GLY A 62 23.25 -1.02 1.88
CA GLY A 62 23.31 0.21 1.10
C GLY A 62 21.95 0.66 0.53
N PRO A 63 21.80 1.96 0.24
CA PRO A 63 20.52 2.56 -0.17
C PRO A 63 19.97 2.02 -1.50
N ARG A 64 20.84 1.52 -2.39
CA ARG A 64 20.42 0.93 -3.68
C ARG A 64 19.61 -0.35 -3.49
N VAL A 65 20.06 -1.23 -2.59
CA VAL A 65 19.37 -2.50 -2.31
C VAL A 65 18.03 -2.25 -1.63
N ALA A 66 17.97 -1.29 -0.69
CA ALA A 66 16.73 -0.91 -0.04
C ALA A 66 15.66 -0.39 -1.02
N ILE A 67 16.06 0.47 -1.98
CA ILE A 67 15.13 0.98 -3.01
C ILE A 67 14.67 -0.15 -3.95
N LEU A 68 15.57 -1.05 -4.36
CA LEU A 68 15.19 -2.20 -5.19
C LEU A 68 14.23 -3.14 -4.46
N ALA A 69 14.44 -3.37 -3.16
CA ALA A 69 13.54 -4.17 -2.33
C ALA A 69 12.14 -3.53 -2.24
N CYS A 70 12.07 -2.21 -1.96
CA CYS A 70 10.79 -1.48 -1.98
C CYS A 70 10.10 -1.56 -3.35
N GLY A 71 10.84 -1.39 -4.44
CA GLY A 71 10.31 -1.52 -5.80
C GLY A 71 9.76 -2.91 -6.09
N ALA A 72 10.47 -3.96 -5.68
CA ALA A 72 10.01 -5.35 -5.82
C ALA A 72 8.74 -5.61 -5.01
N VAL A 73 8.66 -5.13 -3.77
CA VAL A 73 7.45 -5.23 -2.94
C VAL A 73 6.28 -4.51 -3.61
N CYS A 74 6.47 -3.30 -4.14
CA CYS A 74 5.43 -2.58 -4.90
C CYS A 74 4.94 -3.34 -6.14
N LEU A 75 5.84 -4.01 -6.88
CA LEU A 75 5.44 -4.82 -8.04
C LEU A 75 4.65 -6.07 -7.62
N VAL A 76 5.07 -6.73 -6.53
CA VAL A 76 4.36 -7.89 -5.98
C VAL A 76 2.96 -7.50 -5.51
N THR A 77 2.83 -6.40 -4.75
CA THR A 77 1.52 -5.94 -4.26
C THR A 77 0.60 -5.51 -5.41
N ALA A 78 1.14 -4.83 -6.42
CA ALA A 78 0.39 -4.51 -7.64
C ALA A 78 -0.07 -5.78 -8.38
N GLY A 79 0.78 -6.80 -8.50
CA GLY A 79 0.43 -8.08 -9.12
C GLY A 79 -0.66 -8.85 -8.35
N VAL A 80 -0.60 -8.86 -7.01
CA VAL A 80 -1.63 -9.47 -6.16
C VAL A 80 -2.95 -8.73 -6.29
N PHE A 81 -2.93 -7.40 -6.28
CA PHE A 81 -4.13 -6.58 -6.45
C PHE A 81 -4.75 -6.75 -7.83
N TRP A 82 -3.94 -6.85 -8.89
CA TRP A 82 -4.43 -7.16 -10.24
C TRP A 82 -5.08 -8.54 -10.28
N ARG A 83 -4.48 -9.57 -9.67
CA ARG A 83 -5.12 -10.90 -9.59
C ARG A 83 -6.45 -10.87 -8.84
N GLY A 84 -6.54 -10.18 -7.71
CA GLY A 84 -7.79 -10.05 -6.96
C GLY A 84 -8.89 -9.30 -7.74
N SER A 85 -8.53 -8.20 -8.39
CA SER A 85 -9.47 -7.43 -9.23
C SER A 85 -9.85 -8.14 -10.54
N ALA A 86 -9.01 -9.05 -11.04
CA ALA A 86 -9.37 -9.93 -12.16
C ALA A 86 -10.38 -11.01 -11.73
N THR A 87 -10.25 -11.56 -10.53
CA THR A 87 -11.22 -12.53 -9.98
C THR A 87 -12.59 -11.88 -9.77
N GLU A 88 -12.63 -10.65 -9.25
CA GLU A 88 -13.88 -9.92 -8.98
C GLU A 88 -14.64 -9.51 -10.26
N ARG A 89 -13.97 -9.46 -11.42
CA ARG A 89 -14.61 -9.20 -12.73
C ARG A 89 -15.12 -10.45 -13.44
N VAL A 90 -14.75 -11.65 -12.98
CA VAL A 90 -15.22 -12.93 -13.54
C VAL A 90 -16.54 -13.36 -12.90
N GLU A 91 -16.88 -12.83 -11.72
CA GLU A 91 -18.13 -13.14 -11.00
C GLU A 91 -19.27 -12.12 -11.25
N ALA A 92 -19.07 -11.11 -12.12
CA ALA A 92 -20.08 -10.12 -12.52
C ALA A 92 -20.55 -10.38 -13.96
#